data_AF-A0A958T3B3-F1
#
_entry.id   AF-A0A958T3B3-F1
#
_cell.length_a   1.000
_cell.length_b   1.000
_cell.length_c   1.000
_cell.angle_alpha   90.00
_cell.angle_beta   90.00
_cell.angle_gamma   90.00
#
_symmetry.space_group_name_H-M   'P 1'
#
loop_
_entity.id
_entity.type
_entity.pdbx_description
1 polymer ?
#
loop_
_entity_poly.entity_id
_entity_poly.type
_entity_poly.pdbx_seq_one_letter_code
_entity_poly.pdbx_strand_id
1 'polypeptide(L)'
;MGLDTVKRFDRIVAILVQLQSKRIVKAQELADRFEVSLRTIYRDVRTLEASGVPIVSEAGIGYSIMEGYRLPPVMFTKEEAGSFVAAEKLMQQFVDKSLGAYHESAMFKIKSVLRGREKDWISALETQILVDPSQELF
;
A
#
# COMPACT_ATOMS: atom_id res chain seq x y z
N MET A 1 -7.53 -21.84 18.41
CA MET A 1 -7.32 -20.54 17.73
C MET A 1 -6.51 -20.84 16.48
N GLY A 2 -7.18 -20.96 15.32
CA GLY A 2 -6.55 -21.39 14.08
C GLY A 2 -5.69 -20.25 13.53
N LEU A 3 -4.39 -20.47 13.39
CA LEU A 3 -3.51 -19.57 12.66
C LEU A 3 -3.92 -19.66 11.19
N ASP A 4 -4.66 -18.66 10.70
CA ASP A 4 -4.92 -18.50 9.28
C ASP A 4 -3.57 -18.39 8.58
N THR A 5 -3.15 -19.50 7.97
CA THR A 5 -1.87 -19.57 7.25
C THR A 5 -1.97 -18.58 6.10
N VAL A 6 -1.21 -17.48 6.19
CA VAL A 6 -1.13 -16.50 5.10
C VAL A 6 -0.78 -17.26 3.82
N LYS A 7 -1.69 -17.22 2.84
CA LYS A 7 -1.50 -17.93 1.57
C LYS A 7 -0.22 -17.41 0.95
N ARG A 8 0.56 -18.31 0.34
CA ARG A 8 1.89 -17.98 -0.20
C ARG A 8 1.86 -16.79 -1.16
N PHE A 9 0.83 -16.69 -1.99
CA PHE A 9 0.65 -15.58 -2.92
C PHE A 9 0.51 -14.23 -2.18
N ASP A 10 -0.38 -14.16 -1.19
CA ASP A 10 -0.61 -12.96 -0.39
C ASP A 10 0.68 -12.51 0.31
N ARG A 11 1.45 -13.46 0.85
CA ARG A 11 2.77 -13.17 1.45
C ARG A 11 3.78 -12.63 0.43
N ILE A 12 3.86 -13.21 -0.76
CA ILE A 12 4.76 -12.74 -1.82
C ILE A 12 4.43 -11.29 -2.22
N VAL A 13 3.14 -10.99 -2.39
CA VAL A 13 2.67 -9.62 -2.67
C VAL A 13 3.02 -8.68 -1.52
N ALA A 14 2.79 -9.10 -0.28
CA ALA A 14 3.12 -8.28 0.89
C ALA A 14 4.64 -8.03 1.05
N ILE A 15 5.49 -9.01 0.74
CA ILE A 15 6.96 -8.84 0.69
C ILE A 15 7.32 -7.78 -0.36
N LEU A 16 6.75 -7.86 -1.57
CA LEU A 16 7.00 -6.89 -2.63
C LEU A 16 6.67 -5.45 -2.20
N VAL A 17 5.50 -5.24 -1.61
CA VAL A 17 5.06 -3.93 -1.09
C VAL A 17 5.99 -3.44 0.04
N GLN A 18 6.45 -4.33 0.91
CA GLN A 18 7.39 -3.97 1.96
C GLN A 18 8.75 -3.53 1.40
N LEU A 19 9.25 -4.21 0.35
CA LEU A 19 10.49 -3.81 -0.32
C LEU A 19 10.37 -2.50 -1.11
N GLN A 20 9.15 -2.12 -1.52
CA GLN A 20 8.89 -0.82 -2.15
C GLN A 20 8.87 0.35 -1.15
N SER A 21 8.44 0.09 0.08
CA SER A 21 8.24 1.12 1.10
C SER A 21 9.49 1.43 1.91
N LYS A 22 10.45 0.49 1.97
CA LYS A 22 11.69 0.64 2.74
C LYS A 22 12.90 0.43 1.83
N ARG A 23 13.96 1.20 2.06
CA ARG A 23 15.22 1.08 1.31
C ARG A 23 15.86 -0.30 1.47
N ILE A 24 15.83 -0.88 2.68
CA ILE A 24 16.41 -2.19 3.00
C ILE A 24 15.48 -2.91 4.00
N VAL A 25 15.22 -4.19 3.78
CA VAL A 25 14.41 -5.04 4.67
C VAL A 25 15.17 -6.33 4.98
N LYS A 26 15.33 -6.66 6.26
CA LYS A 26 16.04 -7.88 6.66
C LYS A 26 15.19 -9.12 6.43
N ALA A 27 15.82 -10.23 6.04
CA ALA A 27 15.12 -11.52 5.89
C ALA A 27 14.43 -11.96 7.19
N GLN A 28 15.06 -11.70 8.33
CA GLN A 28 14.49 -12.02 9.65
C GLN A 28 13.24 -11.18 9.96
N GLU A 29 13.23 -9.90 9.59
CA GLU A 29 12.05 -9.03 9.75
C GLU A 29 10.84 -9.58 8.97
N LEU A 30 11.07 -10.08 7.75
CA LEU A 30 10.03 -10.71 6.95
C LEU A 30 9.58 -12.04 7.57
N ALA A 31 10.52 -12.86 8.06
CA ALA A 31 10.23 -14.14 8.69
C ALA A 31 9.35 -13.96 9.94
N ASP A 32 9.70 -13.01 10.80
CA ASP A 32 8.97 -12.70 12.02
C ASP A 32 7.59 -12.11 11.70
N ARG A 33 7.51 -11.17 10.75
CA ARG A 33 6.24 -10.53 10.35
C ARG A 33 5.20 -11.53 9.83
N PHE A 34 5.63 -12.53 9.07
CA PHE A 34 4.73 -13.50 8.45
C PHE A 34 4.69 -14.84 9.18
N GLU A 35 5.37 -14.97 10.32
CA GLU A 35 5.46 -16.18 11.13
C GLU A 35 5.90 -17.42 10.31
N VAL A 36 6.93 -17.24 9.46
CA VAL A 36 7.49 -18.30 8.63
C VAL A 36 9.00 -18.42 8.78
N SER A 37 9.57 -19.56 8.40
CA SER A 37 11.02 -19.72 8.40
C SER A 37 11.75 -18.79 7.42
N LEU A 38 13.01 -18.48 7.70
CA LEU A 38 13.91 -17.80 6.75
C LEU A 38 13.98 -18.50 5.40
N ARG A 39 13.98 -19.85 5.38
CA ARG A 39 13.96 -20.65 4.14
C ARG A 39 12.72 -20.34 3.30
N THR A 40 11.57 -20.12 3.93
CA THR A 40 10.33 -19.71 3.25
C THR A 40 10.48 -18.34 2.61
N ILE A 41 11.02 -17.36 3.35
CA ILE A 41 11.30 -16.01 2.83
C ILE A 41 12.26 -16.06 1.65
N TYR A 42 13.36 -16.81 1.75
CA TYR A 42 14.32 -16.96 0.64
C TYR A 42 13.66 -17.51 -0.63
N ARG A 43 12.77 -18.50 -0.49
CA ARG A 43 12.03 -19.07 -1.62
C ARG A 43 11.03 -18.07 -2.22
N ASP A 44 10.37 -17.30 -1.38
CA ASP A 44 9.39 -16.30 -1.82
C ASP A 44 10.08 -15.11 -2.52
N VAL A 45 11.23 -14.66 -2.02
CA VAL A 45 12.09 -13.67 -2.70
C VAL A 45 12.56 -14.17 -4.06
N ARG A 46 13.04 -15.42 -4.16
CA ARG A 46 13.38 -16.02 -5.48
C ARG A 46 12.20 -16.06 -6.44
N THR A 47 10.97 -16.17 -5.94
CA THR A 47 9.76 -16.15 -6.77
C THR A 47 9.54 -14.76 -7.38
N LEU A 48 9.81 -13.69 -6.60
CA LEU A 48 9.78 -12.32 -7.10
C LEU A 48 10.88 -12.08 -8.15
N GLU A 49 12.11 -12.52 -7.88
CA GLU A 49 13.24 -12.43 -8.83
C GLU A 49 12.91 -13.14 -10.15
N ALA A 50 12.40 -14.37 -10.08
CA ALA A 50 11.98 -15.14 -11.25
C ALA A 50 10.80 -14.49 -12.02
N SER A 51 10.05 -13.61 -11.37
CA SER A 51 8.97 -12.83 -11.98
C SER A 51 9.46 -11.49 -12.57
N GLY A 52 10.77 -11.25 -12.58
CA GLY A 52 11.39 -10.05 -13.17
C GLY A 52 11.53 -8.86 -12.21
N VAL A 53 11.27 -9.04 -10.91
CA VAL A 53 11.53 -8.00 -9.90
C VAL A 53 13.05 -7.96 -9.61
N PRO A 54 13.77 -6.85 -9.87
CA PRO A 54 15.20 -6.74 -9.61
C PRO A 54 15.44 -6.47 -8.13
N ILE A 55 15.45 -7.56 -7.36
CA ILE A 55 15.79 -7.54 -5.95
C ILE A 55 17.32 -7.58 -5.82
N VAL A 56 17.87 -6.65 -5.05
CA VAL A 56 19.26 -6.70 -4.61
C VAL A 56 19.30 -7.41 -3.27
N SER A 57 20.14 -8.43 -3.16
CA SER A 57 20.36 -9.17 -1.92
C SER A 57 21.82 -9.04 -1.49
N GLU A 58 22.03 -8.61 -0.26
CA GLU A 58 23.36 -8.52 0.32
C GLU A 58 23.40 -9.24 1.68
N ALA A 59 24.34 -10.18 1.80
CA ALA A 59 24.46 -11.05 2.97
C ALA A 59 24.72 -10.21 4.23
N GLY A 60 23.90 -10.42 5.26
CA GLY A 60 23.98 -9.65 6.51
C GLY A 60 23.32 -8.27 6.47
N ILE A 61 22.96 -7.76 5.29
CA ILE A 61 22.27 -6.46 5.14
C ILE A 61 20.77 -6.65 4.97
N GLY A 62 20.35 -7.45 3.98
CA GLY A 62 18.94 -7.70 3.67
C GLY A 62 18.62 -7.59 2.19
N TYR A 63 17.35 -7.28 1.91
CA TYR A 63 16.78 -7.15 0.58
C TYR A 63 16.39 -5.71 0.29
N SER A 64 16.59 -5.30 -0.96
CA SER A 64 16.10 -4.03 -1.48
C SER A 64 15.65 -4.20 -2.94
N ILE A 65 14.87 -3.26 -3.44
CA ILE A 65 14.61 -3.16 -4.87
C ILE A 65 15.68 -2.27 -5.48
N MET A 66 16.22 -2.68 -6.63
CA MET A 66 17.22 -1.91 -7.37
C MET A 66 16.76 -0.45 -7.54
N GLU A 67 17.66 0.48 -7.22
CA GLU A 67 17.37 1.91 -7.34
C GLU A 67 16.98 2.28 -8.77
N GLY A 68 15.93 3.08 -8.93
CA GLY A 68 15.38 3.44 -10.24
C GLY A 68 14.43 2.40 -10.84
N TYR A 69 14.34 1.17 -10.31
CA TYR A 69 13.30 0.24 -10.73
C TYR A 69 11.93 0.71 -10.22
N ARG A 70 11.07 1.10 -11.17
CA ARG A 70 9.69 1.48 -10.90
C ARG A 70 8.81 0.27 -11.15
N LEU A 71 8.40 -0.39 -10.07
CA LEU A 71 7.28 -1.32 -10.14
C LEU A 71 6.02 -0.59 -10.63
N PRO A 72 5.10 -1.31 -11.30
CA PRO A 72 3.78 -0.78 -11.59
C PRO A 72 3.16 -0.18 -10.32
N PRO A 73 2.37 0.89 -10.43
CA PRO A 73 1.72 1.50 -9.26
C PRO A 73 0.98 0.45 -8.44
N VAL A 74 1.09 0.54 -7.10
CA VAL A 74 0.31 -0.31 -6.21
C VAL A 74 -1.16 -0.05 -6.48
N MET A 75 -1.90 -1.11 -6.78
CA MET A 75 -3.34 -1.04 -6.98
C MET A 75 -4.00 -0.85 -5.62
N PHE A 76 -4.77 0.21 -5.47
CA PHE A 76 -5.62 0.41 -4.31
C PHE A 76 -6.86 -0.48 -4.44
N THR A 77 -7.25 -1.11 -3.34
CA THR A 77 -8.59 -1.67 -3.20
C THR A 77 -9.62 -0.54 -3.13
N LYS A 78 -10.89 -0.88 -3.39
CA LYS A 78 -11.97 0.10 -3.28
C LYS A 78 -12.07 0.63 -1.83
N GLU A 79 -11.89 -0.23 -0.84
CA GLU A 79 -11.95 0.13 0.58
C GLU A 79 -10.84 1.12 0.96
N GLU A 80 -9.60 0.86 0.53
CA GLU A 80 -8.49 1.78 0.77
C GLU A 80 -8.75 3.13 0.12
N ALA A 81 -9.16 3.16 -1.15
CA ALA A 81 -9.48 4.42 -1.83
C ALA A 81 -10.64 5.17 -1.18
N GLY A 82 -11.69 4.46 -0.73
CA GLY A 82 -12.82 5.07 -0.03
C GLY A 82 -12.44 5.72 1.30
N SER A 83 -11.45 5.16 2.00
CA SER A 83 -10.92 5.77 3.23
C SER A 83 -10.29 7.15 2.98
N PHE A 84 -9.62 7.32 1.83
CA PHE A 84 -9.02 8.61 1.46
C PHE A 84 -10.06 9.65 1.02
N VAL A 85 -11.14 9.23 0.36
CA VAL A 85 -12.28 10.12 0.04
C VAL A 85 -12.97 10.61 1.32
N ALA A 86 -13.10 9.76 2.33
CA ALA A 86 -13.62 10.20 3.64
C ALA A 86 -12.68 11.24 4.29
N ALA A 87 -11.36 11.00 4.22
CA ALA A 87 -10.37 11.94 4.72
C ALA A 87 -10.37 13.29 3.98
N GLU A 88 -10.74 13.31 2.70
CA GLU A 88 -10.82 14.55 1.88
C GLU A 88 -11.71 15.60 2.53
N LYS A 89 -12.82 15.19 3.14
CA LYS A 89 -13.75 16.14 3.75
C LYS A 89 -13.20 16.76 5.05
N LEU A 90 -12.40 16.00 5.80
CA LEU A 90 -11.68 16.54 6.96
C LEU A 90 -10.60 17.52 6.51
N MET A 91 -9.89 17.20 5.43
CA MET A 91 -8.87 18.07 4.84
C MET A 91 -9.46 19.38 4.30
N GLN A 92 -10.70 19.35 3.78
CA GLN A 92 -11.38 20.56 3.31
C GLN A 92 -11.83 21.49 4.44
N GLN A 93 -12.13 20.94 5.63
CA GLN A 93 -12.70 21.72 6.73
C GLN A 93 -11.66 22.17 7.77
N PHE A 94 -10.66 21.36 8.09
CA PHE A 94 -9.83 21.54 9.27
C PHE A 94 -8.35 21.83 8.97
N VAL A 95 -7.99 22.00 7.70
CA VAL A 95 -6.60 22.08 7.27
C VAL A 95 -6.36 23.33 6.41
N ASP A 96 -5.13 23.84 6.44
CA ASP A 96 -4.75 24.99 5.61
C ASP A 96 -4.85 24.71 4.10
N LYS A 97 -4.94 25.79 3.32
CA LYS A 97 -5.11 25.71 1.86
C LYS A 97 -3.97 24.96 1.17
N SER A 98 -2.75 25.00 1.70
CA SER A 98 -1.61 24.33 1.08
C SER A 98 -1.67 22.82 1.23
N LEU A 99 -2.03 22.31 2.40
CA LEU A 99 -2.13 20.88 2.66
C LEU A 99 -3.39 20.29 2.01
N GLY A 100 -4.48 21.05 1.89
CA GLY A 100 -5.63 20.70 1.06
C GLY A 100 -5.27 20.48 -0.42
N ALA A 101 -4.43 21.36 -1.01
CA ALA A 101 -3.99 21.21 -2.40
C ALA A 101 -3.10 19.97 -2.62
N TYR A 102 -2.24 19.63 -1.66
CA TYR A 102 -1.46 18.38 -1.73
C TYR A 102 -2.34 17.14 -1.66
N HIS A 103 -3.40 17.18 -0.85
CA HIS A 103 -4.38 16.11 -0.76
C HIS A 103 -5.12 15.91 -2.10
N GLU A 104 -5.61 16.99 -2.71
CA GLU A 104 -6.26 16.95 -4.03
C GLU A 104 -5.34 16.31 -5.10
N SER A 105 -4.06 16.72 -5.12
CA SER A 105 -3.06 16.15 -6.01
C SER A 105 -2.83 14.65 -5.78
N ALA A 106 -2.83 14.20 -4.53
CA ALA A 106 -2.71 12.78 -4.18
C ALA A 106 -3.95 11.99 -4.61
N MET A 107 -5.15 12.54 -4.37
CA MET A 107 -6.41 11.92 -4.78
C MET A 107 -6.51 11.74 -6.29
N PHE A 108 -6.03 12.71 -7.07
CA PHE A 108 -5.95 12.57 -8.52
C PHE A 108 -5.10 11.36 -8.94
N LYS A 109 -3.96 11.13 -8.28
CA LYS A 109 -3.08 9.98 -8.54
C LYS A 109 -3.71 8.67 -8.09
N ILE A 110 -4.37 8.63 -6.92
CA ILE A 110 -5.08 7.44 -6.42
C ILE A 110 -6.19 7.04 -7.39
N LYS A 111 -7.03 7.98 -7.82
CA LYS A 111 -8.09 7.74 -8.81
C LYS A 111 -7.53 7.19 -10.13
N SER A 112 -6.34 7.62 -10.54
CA SER A 112 -5.72 7.19 -11.81
C SER A 112 -5.38 5.69 -11.85
N VAL A 113 -5.10 5.07 -10.69
CA VAL A 113 -4.70 3.66 -10.59
C VAL A 113 -5.87 2.71 -10.30
N LEU A 114 -7.09 3.23 -10.10
CA LEU A 114 -8.31 2.43 -9.93
C LEU A 114 -8.84 1.91 -11.27
N ARG A 115 -9.51 0.75 -11.26
CA ARG A 115 -10.21 0.22 -12.45
C ARG A 115 -11.63 0.83 -12.53
N GLY A 116 -12.31 0.62 -13.65
CA GLY A 116 -13.55 1.34 -13.98
C GLY A 116 -14.63 1.25 -12.89
N ARG A 117 -14.92 0.04 -12.39
CA ARG A 117 -15.94 -0.16 -11.36
C ARG A 117 -15.58 0.50 -10.03
N GLU A 118 -14.30 0.52 -9.67
CA GLU A 118 -13.85 1.18 -8.44
C GLU A 118 -13.95 2.72 -8.57
N LYS A 119 -13.68 3.28 -9.76
CA LYS A 119 -13.88 4.71 -10.04
C LYS A 119 -15.34 5.12 -9.88
N ASP A 120 -16.26 4.34 -10.45
CA ASP A 120 -17.70 4.62 -10.35
C ASP A 120 -18.17 4.63 -8.90
N TRP A 121 -17.69 3.68 -8.10
CA TRP A 121 -17.99 3.60 -6.67
C TRP A 121 -17.43 4.80 -5.88
N ILE A 122 -16.19 5.20 -6.16
CA ILE A 122 -15.56 6.38 -5.53
C ILE A 122 -16.32 7.66 -5.86
N SER A 123 -16.71 7.86 -7.12
CA SER A 123 -17.50 9.04 -7.52
C SER A 123 -18.88 9.07 -6.84
N ALA A 124 -19.52 7.92 -6.65
CA ALA A 124 -20.75 7.83 -5.88
C ALA A 124 -20.53 8.19 -4.41
N LEU A 125 -19.44 7.70 -3.81
CA LEU A 125 -19.07 7.98 -2.42
C LEU A 125 -18.83 9.48 -2.18
N GLU A 126 -18.11 10.17 -3.06
CA GLU A 126 -17.83 11.62 -2.97
C GLU A 126 -19.09 12.48 -2.79
N THR A 127 -20.20 12.03 -3.38
CA THR A 127 -21.50 12.71 -3.36
C THR A 127 -22.27 12.40 -2.07
N GLN A 128 -21.98 11.28 -1.41
CA GLN A 128 -22.72 10.78 -0.25
C GLN A 128 -22.03 11.07 1.09
N ILE A 129 -20.73 11.37 1.10
CA ILE A 129 -20.05 11.75 2.34
C ILE A 129 -20.47 13.16 2.75
N LEU A 130 -21.35 13.19 3.73
CA LEU A 130 -21.70 14.38 4.50
C LEU A 130 -20.78 14.46 5.71
N VAL A 131 -20.09 15.58 5.89
CA VAL A 131 -19.50 15.91 7.19
C VAL A 131 -20.55 16.68 7.97
N ASP A 132 -20.92 16.15 9.12
CA ASP A 132 -21.75 16.87 10.07
C ASP A 132 -20.93 18.03 10.65
N PRO A 133 -21.25 19.30 10.32
CA PRO A 133 -20.50 20.46 10.81
C PRO A 133 -20.70 20.68 12.32
N SER A 134 -21.64 19.98 12.95
CA SER A 134 -21.98 20.15 14.36
C SER A 134 -21.20 19.25 15.31
N GLN A 135 -20.38 18.33 14.79
CA GLN A 135 -19.42 17.56 15.57
C GLN A 135 -18.04 18.24 15.54
N GLU A 136 -17.62 18.79 16.68
CA GLU A 136 -16.21 19.09 16.90
C GLU A 136 -15.44 17.76 16.88
N LEU A 137 -14.58 17.61 15.88
CA LEU A 137 -13.53 16.61 15.95
C LEU A 137 -12.41 17.24 16.79
N PHE A 138 -12.32 16.74 18.02
CA PHE A 138 -11.45 17.14 19.15
C PHE A 138 -12.03 18.24 20.06
#